data_AF-A0A7J6QBK2-F1
#
_entry.id   AF-A0A7J6QBK2-F1
#
_cell.length_a   1.000
_cell.length_b   1.000
_cell.length_c   1.000
_cell.angle_alpha   90.00
_cell.angle_beta   90.00
_cell.angle_gamma   90.00
#
_symmetry.space_group_name_H-M   'P 1'
#
loop_
_entity.id
_entity.type
_entity.pdbx_description
1 polymer ?
#
loop_
_entity_poly.entity_id
_entity_poly.type
_entity_poly.pdbx_seq_one_letter_code
_entity_poly.pdbx_strand_id
1 'polypeptide(L)'
;WVPGKTDKGGLLELSQRPRFVHNRSGRYESRFVSVAVDPASPAIGTWFRGMGGSVLGVWIAHGEGRALFPDRDVYSKVMESHLAPLRYVDDHGAPTSVYPFNPNGSLDGIAGLVTPDGRHLAMMPHPERCSMTWQWPWMPREWKGIRGSPWATMFRNIVEWAESRMAPEFGGSRTVTSGVDDMDLDVEKLKAL
;
A
#
# COMPACT_ATOMS: atom_id res chain seq x y z
N TRP A 1 -1.10 -11.99 10.82
CA TRP A 1 -2.43 -12.44 10.36
C TRP A 1 -2.27 -13.01 8.97
N VAL A 2 -2.89 -14.15 8.69
CA VAL A 2 -2.95 -14.74 7.35
C VAL A 2 -4.44 -14.91 7.05
N PRO A 3 -4.97 -14.35 5.95
CA PRO A 3 -6.38 -14.53 5.62
C PRO A 3 -6.67 -16.02 5.39
N GLY A 4 -7.84 -16.46 5.86
CA GLY A 4 -8.24 -17.86 5.90
C GLY A 4 -8.04 -18.51 7.28
N LYS A 5 -9.10 -18.46 8.09
CA LYS A 5 -9.29 -19.40 9.20
C LYS A 5 -10.18 -20.52 8.68
N THR A 6 -9.98 -21.74 9.17
CA THR A 6 -10.95 -22.82 8.97
C THR A 6 -12.26 -22.48 9.67
N ASP A 7 -13.36 -23.13 9.28
CA ASP A 7 -14.68 -22.96 9.93
C ASP A 7 -14.65 -23.25 11.44
N LYS A 8 -13.61 -23.97 11.90
CA LYS A 8 -13.35 -24.28 13.31
C LYS A 8 -12.40 -23.30 14.01
N GLY A 9 -12.06 -22.17 13.38
CA GLY A 9 -11.21 -21.13 13.95
C GLY A 9 -9.70 -21.42 13.92
N GLY A 10 -9.28 -22.53 13.31
CA GLY A 10 -7.87 -22.91 13.15
C GLY A 10 -7.19 -22.19 11.98
N LEU A 11 -5.85 -22.17 11.98
CA LEU A 11 -5.08 -21.69 10.83
C LEU A 11 -5.20 -22.67 9.66
N LEU A 12 -5.21 -22.17 8.43
CA LEU A 12 -5.09 -23.02 7.24
C LEU A 12 -3.79 -23.83 7.24
N GLU A 13 -3.79 -24.95 6.53
CA GLU A 13 -2.55 -25.68 6.22
C GLU A 13 -1.57 -24.78 5.48
N LEU A 14 -0.26 -24.95 5.70
CA LEU A 14 0.77 -24.09 5.10
C LEU A 14 0.67 -24.03 3.57
N SER A 15 0.30 -25.14 2.93
CA SER A 15 0.11 -25.23 1.49
C SER A 15 -1.03 -24.35 0.96
N GLN A 16 -2.04 -24.08 1.79
CA GLN A 16 -3.24 -23.30 1.46
C GLN A 16 -3.10 -21.81 1.80
N ARG A 17 -2.09 -21.44 2.60
CA ARG A 17 -1.88 -20.05 3.01
C ARG A 17 -1.41 -19.17 1.85
N PRO A 18 -1.94 -17.93 1.77
CA PRO A 18 -1.34 -16.88 0.95
C PRO A 18 0.13 -16.67 1.29
N ARG A 19 0.95 -16.50 0.25
CA ARG A 19 2.40 -16.31 0.39
C ARG A 19 2.96 -15.57 -0.82
N PHE A 20 4.11 -14.95 -0.63
CA PHE A 20 4.90 -14.45 -1.74
C PHE A 20 5.80 -15.56 -2.28
N VAL A 21 5.88 -15.68 -3.60
CA VAL A 21 6.70 -16.68 -4.30
C VAL A 21 7.48 -16.01 -5.43
N HIS A 22 8.36 -16.77 -6.08
CA HIS A 22 9.09 -16.33 -7.26
C HIS A 22 8.20 -15.59 -8.26
N ASN A 23 8.72 -14.48 -8.77
CA ASN A 23 8.10 -13.68 -9.82
C ASN A 23 7.77 -14.59 -11.02
N ARG A 24 6.66 -14.33 -11.71
CA ARG A 24 6.28 -15.07 -12.92
C ARG A 24 7.33 -14.95 -14.03
N SER A 25 8.09 -13.85 -14.06
CA SER A 25 9.22 -13.66 -14.99
C SER A 25 10.42 -14.57 -14.73
N GLY A 26 10.49 -15.22 -13.55
CA GLY A 26 11.64 -16.00 -13.12
C GLY A 26 12.90 -15.16 -12.86
N ARG A 27 12.76 -13.83 -12.77
CA ARG A 27 13.87 -12.88 -12.61
C ARG A 27 13.66 -11.96 -11.41
N TYR A 28 14.77 -11.42 -10.91
CA TYR A 28 14.75 -10.27 -10.02
C TYR A 28 14.27 -9.04 -10.80
N GLU A 29 13.33 -8.30 -10.23
CA GLU A 29 12.81 -7.07 -10.81
C GLU A 29 13.20 -5.90 -9.91
N SER A 30 13.89 -4.91 -10.49
CA SER A 30 14.19 -3.61 -9.88
C SER A 30 13.62 -2.53 -10.77
N ARG A 31 12.48 -1.96 -10.37
CA ARG A 31 11.70 -1.06 -11.23
C ARG A 31 11.05 0.06 -10.44
N PHE A 32 10.80 1.15 -11.13
CA PHE A 32 9.85 2.15 -10.68
C PHE A 32 8.52 1.88 -11.39
N VAL A 33 7.48 1.58 -10.62
CA VAL A 33 6.17 1.14 -11.13
C VAL A 33 5.06 2.00 -10.52
N SER A 34 3.89 1.99 -11.16
CA SER A 34 2.70 2.68 -10.66
C SER A 34 1.85 1.73 -9.81
N VAL A 35 1.37 2.22 -8.67
CA VAL A 35 0.38 1.53 -7.83
C VAL A 35 -0.80 2.44 -7.53
N ALA A 36 -2.01 1.88 -7.57
CA ALA A 36 -3.22 2.54 -7.08
C ALA A 36 -3.50 2.19 -5.63
N VAL A 37 -3.98 3.17 -4.87
CA VAL A 37 -4.44 3.01 -3.48
C VAL A 37 -5.95 2.79 -3.45
N ASP A 38 -6.41 1.64 -2.96
CA ASP A 38 -7.84 1.30 -2.90
C ASP A 38 -8.57 2.19 -1.86
N PRO A 39 -9.50 3.08 -2.27
CA PRO A 39 -10.20 3.99 -1.37
C PRO A 39 -11.19 3.31 -0.41
N ALA A 40 -11.56 2.05 -0.67
CA ALA A 40 -12.45 1.27 0.20
C ALA A 40 -11.69 0.38 1.20
N SER A 41 -10.36 0.39 1.15
CA SER A 41 -9.55 -0.46 2.05
C SER A 41 -9.59 0.03 3.50
N PRO A 42 -9.61 -0.89 4.51
CA PRO A 42 -9.43 -0.52 5.91
C PRO A 42 -8.13 0.26 6.19
N ALA A 43 -7.12 0.11 5.33
CA ALA A 43 -5.86 0.84 5.41
C ALA A 43 -6.03 2.36 5.23
N ILE A 44 -7.15 2.84 4.69
CA ILE A 44 -7.47 4.27 4.58
C ILE A 44 -7.63 4.91 5.98
N GLY A 45 -8.06 4.14 6.98
CA GLY A 45 -8.19 4.63 8.35
C GLY A 45 -6.87 4.67 9.15
N THR A 46 -5.77 4.18 8.58
CA THR A 46 -4.48 3.98 9.27
C THR A 46 -3.30 4.48 8.45
N TRP A 47 -2.92 3.77 7.39
CA TRP A 47 -1.72 4.03 6.59
C TRP A 47 -1.96 5.04 5.46
N PHE A 48 -3.14 4.98 4.84
CA PHE A 48 -3.45 5.68 3.58
C PHE A 48 -4.53 6.75 3.72
N ARG A 49 -4.66 7.35 4.90
CA ARG A 49 -5.60 8.44 5.13
C ARG A 49 -5.36 9.58 4.14
N GLY A 50 -6.41 9.99 3.43
CA GLY A 50 -6.33 11.00 2.37
C GLY A 50 -5.68 10.52 1.06
N MET A 51 -5.12 9.31 0.99
CA MET A 51 -4.41 8.81 -0.20
C MET A 51 -5.28 7.92 -1.09
N GLY A 52 -6.50 7.58 -0.66
CA GLY A 52 -7.42 6.71 -1.41
C GLY A 52 -7.75 7.26 -2.81
N GLY A 53 -7.67 6.40 -3.81
CA GLY A 53 -7.90 6.73 -5.22
C GLY A 53 -6.68 7.31 -5.95
N SER A 54 -5.58 7.58 -5.26
CA SER A 54 -4.36 8.06 -5.92
C SER A 54 -3.65 6.95 -6.69
N VAL A 55 -2.98 7.33 -7.78
CA VAL A 55 -2.02 6.50 -8.52
C VAL A 55 -0.62 7.07 -8.31
N LEU A 56 0.25 6.28 -7.69
CA LEU A 56 1.56 6.74 -7.20
C LEU A 56 2.68 5.87 -7.75
N GLY A 57 3.77 6.51 -8.17
CA GLY A 57 5.01 5.82 -8.51
C GLY A 57 5.72 5.30 -7.26
N VAL A 58 6.26 4.08 -7.31
CA VAL A 58 6.97 3.45 -6.20
C VAL A 58 8.06 2.50 -6.68
N TRP A 59 9.16 2.43 -5.94
CA TRP A 59 10.23 1.47 -6.19
C TRP A 59 9.82 0.05 -5.77
N ILE A 60 10.18 -0.94 -6.58
CA ILE A 60 10.14 -2.37 -6.26
C ILE A 60 11.51 -2.99 -6.48
N ALA A 61 11.86 -3.99 -5.67
CA ALA A 61 13.19 -4.61 -5.67
C ALA A 61 13.14 -6.06 -5.15
N HIS A 62 12.53 -6.98 -5.90
CA HIS A 62 12.26 -8.35 -5.44
C HIS A 62 12.40 -9.43 -6.53
N GLY A 63 12.86 -10.63 -6.13
CA GLY A 63 12.78 -11.87 -6.94
C GLY A 63 11.58 -12.76 -6.59
N GLU A 64 11.02 -12.56 -5.39
CA GLU A 64 9.91 -13.33 -4.84
C GLU A 64 8.77 -12.43 -4.37
N GLY A 65 8.23 -11.62 -5.28
CA GLY A 65 7.16 -10.67 -4.95
C GLY A 65 5.76 -11.09 -5.37
N ARG A 66 5.60 -12.26 -5.99
CA ARG A 66 4.29 -12.68 -6.53
C ARG A 66 3.38 -13.18 -5.42
N ALA A 67 2.27 -12.50 -5.18
CA ALA A 67 1.24 -12.94 -4.26
C ALA A 67 0.52 -14.16 -4.85
N LEU A 68 0.68 -15.31 -4.19
CA LEU A 68 0.01 -16.56 -4.53
C LEU A 68 -1.07 -16.84 -3.49
N PHE A 69 -2.30 -17.07 -3.98
CA PHE A 69 -3.44 -17.52 -3.20
C PHE A 69 -3.84 -18.92 -3.66
N PRO A 70 -3.39 -19.98 -2.97
CA PRO A 70 -3.75 -21.36 -3.33
C PRO A 70 -5.25 -21.62 -3.14
N ASP A 71 -5.82 -21.06 -2.07
CA ASP A 71 -7.24 -21.12 -1.75
C ASP A 71 -7.98 -19.93 -2.38
N ARG A 72 -8.99 -20.23 -3.22
CA ARG A 72 -9.79 -19.23 -3.93
C ARG A 72 -10.77 -18.50 -3.01
N ASP A 73 -11.29 -19.15 -1.98
CA ASP A 73 -12.21 -18.50 -1.03
C ASP A 73 -11.47 -17.45 -0.20
N VAL A 74 -10.21 -17.74 0.14
CA VAL A 74 -9.33 -16.77 0.81
C VAL A 74 -9.09 -15.56 -0.08
N TYR A 75 -8.79 -15.78 -1.36
CA TYR A 75 -8.63 -14.70 -2.31
C TYR A 75 -9.91 -13.88 -2.47
N SER A 76 -11.07 -14.52 -2.65
CA SER A 76 -12.36 -13.83 -2.76
C SER A 76 -12.63 -12.96 -1.52
N LYS A 77 -12.41 -13.49 -0.32
CA LYS A 77 -12.54 -12.73 0.94
C LYS A 77 -11.61 -11.53 0.98
N VAL A 78 -10.36 -11.67 0.53
CA VAL A 78 -9.41 -10.55 0.45
C VAL A 78 -9.90 -9.46 -0.49
N MET A 79 -10.48 -9.83 -1.63
CA MET A 79 -10.99 -8.88 -2.61
C MET A 79 -12.28 -8.19 -2.14
N GLU A 80 -13.26 -8.96 -1.67
CA GLU A 80 -14.55 -8.47 -1.16
C GLU A 80 -14.38 -7.55 0.05
N SER A 81 -13.40 -7.83 0.91
CA SER A 81 -13.11 -7.04 2.11
C SER A 81 -12.08 -5.93 1.87
N HIS A 82 -11.69 -5.67 0.61
CA HIS A 82 -10.70 -4.65 0.23
C HIS A 82 -9.36 -4.75 1.00
N LEU A 83 -8.91 -5.97 1.28
CA LEU A 83 -7.71 -6.25 2.07
C LEU A 83 -6.42 -6.20 1.24
N ALA A 84 -6.52 -5.87 -0.06
CA ALA A 84 -5.40 -5.58 -0.94
C ALA A 84 -5.34 -4.06 -1.22
N PRO A 85 -4.77 -3.25 -0.31
CA PRO A 85 -4.85 -1.78 -0.40
C PRO A 85 -4.03 -1.18 -1.54
N LEU A 86 -3.05 -1.91 -2.07
CA LEU A 86 -2.20 -1.48 -3.17
C LEU A 86 -2.30 -2.47 -4.33
N ARG A 87 -2.53 -1.95 -5.53
CA ARG A 87 -2.53 -2.72 -6.78
C ARG A 87 -1.59 -2.11 -7.79
N TYR A 88 -0.76 -2.91 -8.45
CA TYR A 88 -0.04 -2.51 -9.66
C TYR A 88 -1.02 -2.13 -10.76
N VAL A 89 -0.77 -1.00 -11.42
CA VAL A 89 -1.64 -0.46 -12.46
C VAL A 89 -0.86 -0.19 -13.74
N ASP A 90 -1.60 -0.14 -14.86
CA ASP A 90 -1.08 0.33 -16.13
C ASP A 90 -1.04 1.88 -16.20
N ASP A 91 -0.66 2.41 -17.37
CA ASP A 91 -0.57 3.86 -17.61
C ASP A 91 -1.94 4.57 -17.59
N HIS A 92 -3.06 3.83 -17.58
CA HIS A 92 -4.40 4.37 -17.41
C HIS A 92 -4.88 4.31 -15.95
N GLY A 93 -4.02 3.86 -15.03
CA GLY A 93 -4.37 3.69 -13.62
C GLY A 93 -5.27 2.48 -13.35
N ALA A 94 -5.46 1.58 -14.32
CA ALA A 94 -6.28 0.38 -14.15
C ALA A 94 -5.43 -0.78 -13.58
N PRO A 95 -5.93 -1.54 -12.58
CA PRO A 95 -5.25 -2.72 -12.07
C PRO A 95 -4.91 -3.71 -13.18
N THR A 96 -3.67 -4.19 -13.19
CA THR A 96 -3.17 -4.99 -14.31
C THR A 96 -2.39 -6.22 -13.87
N SER A 97 -2.45 -7.26 -14.70
CA SER A 97 -1.61 -8.46 -14.61
C SER A 97 -0.55 -8.51 -15.71
N VAL A 98 -0.43 -7.45 -16.51
CA VAL A 98 0.46 -7.38 -17.67
C VAL A 98 1.86 -6.96 -17.25
N TYR A 99 2.86 -7.70 -17.72
CA TYR A 99 4.27 -7.34 -17.56
C TYR A 99 4.66 -6.22 -18.56
N PRO A 100 5.44 -5.20 -18.18
CA PRO A 100 6.14 -5.04 -16.90
C PRO A 100 5.40 -4.20 -15.83
N PHE A 101 4.21 -3.68 -16.13
CA PHE A 101 3.42 -2.86 -15.19
C PHE A 101 3.13 -3.60 -13.88
N ASN A 102 2.80 -4.88 -13.98
CA ASN A 102 2.83 -5.83 -12.88
C ASN A 102 4.10 -6.70 -12.99
N PRO A 103 5.15 -6.39 -12.21
CA PRO A 103 6.48 -6.98 -12.41
C PRO A 103 6.58 -8.43 -11.93
N ASN A 104 5.77 -8.82 -10.94
CA ASN A 104 5.84 -10.16 -10.34
C ASN A 104 4.74 -11.11 -10.84
N GLY A 105 3.69 -10.60 -11.49
CA GLY A 105 2.57 -11.39 -11.98
C GLY A 105 1.57 -11.79 -10.89
N SER A 106 1.45 -11.02 -9.81
CA SER A 106 0.37 -11.16 -8.83
C SER A 106 -0.99 -11.01 -9.51
N LEU A 107 -1.97 -11.82 -9.11
CA LEU A 107 -3.34 -11.69 -9.61
C LEU A 107 -3.92 -10.32 -9.22
N ASP A 108 -4.69 -9.70 -10.13
CA ASP A 108 -5.27 -8.34 -9.99
C ASP A 108 -4.29 -7.25 -9.57
N GLY A 109 -3.00 -7.44 -9.86
CA GLY A 109 -1.98 -6.48 -9.48
C GLY A 109 -1.72 -6.42 -7.97
N ILE A 110 -2.17 -7.37 -7.14
CA ILE A 110 -1.99 -7.29 -5.68
C ILE A 110 -0.51 -7.04 -5.33
N ALA A 111 -0.25 -5.89 -4.71
CA ALA A 111 1.08 -5.44 -4.32
C ALA A 111 1.28 -5.39 -2.79
N GLY A 112 0.19 -5.50 -2.02
CA GLY A 112 0.23 -5.57 -0.56
C GLY A 112 -1.08 -6.09 0.01
N LEU A 113 -1.04 -6.45 1.30
CA LEU A 113 -2.16 -6.93 2.09
C LEU A 113 -2.23 -6.22 3.43
N VAL A 114 -3.44 -5.98 3.91
CA VAL A 114 -3.71 -5.39 5.22
C VAL A 114 -4.64 -6.27 6.05
N THR A 115 -4.51 -6.22 7.38
CA THR A 115 -5.48 -6.82 8.29
C THR A 115 -6.86 -6.16 8.19
N PRO A 116 -7.95 -6.86 8.56
CA PRO A 116 -9.31 -6.30 8.53
C PRO A 116 -9.49 -5.05 9.39
N ASP A 117 -8.68 -4.89 10.45
CA ASP A 117 -8.67 -3.70 11.30
C ASP A 117 -7.75 -2.57 10.79
N GLY A 118 -7.12 -2.75 9.63
CA GLY A 118 -6.23 -1.78 8.99
C GLY A 118 -4.84 -1.65 9.62
N ARG A 119 -4.54 -2.33 10.72
CA ARG A 119 -3.35 -2.03 11.54
C ARG A 119 -2.05 -2.59 11.00
N HIS A 120 -2.09 -3.80 10.44
CA HIS A 120 -0.89 -4.47 9.94
C HIS A 120 -0.92 -4.49 8.43
N LEU A 121 0.03 -3.79 7.81
CA LEU A 121 0.21 -3.69 6.38
C LEU A 121 1.50 -4.41 5.99
N ALA A 122 1.40 -5.34 5.06
CA ALA A 122 2.53 -5.99 4.41
C ALA A 122 2.50 -5.64 2.92
N MET A 123 3.61 -5.19 2.36
CA MET A 123 3.67 -4.81 0.95
C MET A 123 5.03 -5.14 0.34
N MET A 124 5.04 -5.38 -0.97
CA MET A 124 6.26 -5.60 -1.75
C MET A 124 6.93 -4.31 -2.25
N PRO A 125 6.19 -3.24 -2.59
CA PRO A 125 6.79 -1.95 -2.88
C PRO A 125 7.55 -1.34 -1.69
N HIS A 126 8.49 -0.46 -2.00
CA HIS A 126 9.39 0.20 -1.06
C HIS A 126 9.07 1.70 -0.92
N PRO A 127 7.98 2.08 -0.21
CA PRO A 127 7.62 3.49 -0.01
C PRO A 127 8.69 4.27 0.77
N GLU A 128 9.51 3.60 1.58
CA GLU A 128 10.62 4.21 2.32
C GLU A 128 11.71 4.75 1.38
N ARG A 129 11.91 4.09 0.23
CA ARG A 129 12.81 4.55 -0.85
C ARG A 129 12.19 5.63 -1.71
N CYS A 130 10.97 6.02 -1.41
CA CYS A 130 10.20 6.98 -2.19
C CYS A 130 9.73 8.15 -1.33
N SER A 131 10.17 8.30 -0.07
CA SER A 131 9.68 9.31 0.87
C SER A 131 10.00 10.74 0.44
N MET A 132 11.10 10.95 -0.28
CA MET A 132 11.51 12.27 -0.79
C MET A 132 11.34 12.37 -2.30
N THR A 133 11.06 13.57 -2.81
CA THR A 133 10.83 13.82 -4.24
C THR A 133 12.03 13.50 -5.12
N TRP A 134 13.26 13.78 -4.66
CA TRP A 134 14.49 13.47 -5.40
C TRP A 134 14.77 11.96 -5.54
N GLN A 135 14.06 11.11 -4.79
CA GLN A 135 14.15 9.66 -4.93
C GLN A 135 13.25 9.13 -6.06
N TRP A 136 12.33 9.94 -6.58
CA TRP A 136 11.46 9.56 -7.69
C TRP A 136 12.18 9.84 -9.02
N PRO A 137 12.37 8.82 -9.89
CA PRO A 137 13.02 9.01 -11.18
C PRO A 137 12.14 9.79 -12.16
N TRP A 138 10.83 9.79 -11.92
CA TRP A 138 9.86 10.56 -12.68
C TRP A 138 8.73 11.03 -11.76
N MET A 139 8.26 12.26 -12.00
CA MET A 139 7.07 12.81 -11.38
C MET A 139 6.36 13.75 -12.37
N PRO A 140 5.04 13.96 -12.24
CA PRO A 140 4.31 14.96 -12.99
C PRO A 140 4.94 16.36 -12.83
N ARG A 141 4.91 17.18 -13.89
CA ARG A 141 5.55 18.51 -13.86
C ARG A 141 4.85 19.44 -12.87
N GLU A 142 3.57 19.21 -12.65
CA GLU A 142 2.66 19.91 -11.75
C GLU A 142 3.06 19.73 -10.28
N TRP A 143 3.83 18.67 -9.98
CA TRP A 143 4.30 18.34 -8.64
C TRP A 143 5.66 18.97 -8.31
N LYS A 144 6.23 19.76 -9.23
CA LYS A 144 7.47 20.50 -8.94
C LYS A 144 7.29 21.43 -7.74
N GLY A 145 8.23 21.35 -6.79
CA GLY A 145 8.26 22.21 -5.61
C GLY A 145 7.56 21.64 -4.37
N ILE A 146 6.91 20.46 -4.46
CA ILE A 146 6.45 19.76 -3.25
C ILE A 146 7.67 19.36 -2.40
N ARG A 147 7.59 19.59 -1.09
CA ARG A 147 8.72 19.37 -0.17
C ARG A 147 8.87 17.93 0.31
N GLY A 148 7.89 17.07 0.05
CA GLY A 148 7.91 15.63 0.33
C GLY A 148 7.10 14.87 -0.71
N SER A 149 7.37 13.59 -0.88
CA SER A 149 6.56 12.75 -1.76
C SER A 149 5.22 12.38 -1.11
N PRO A 150 4.26 11.85 -1.89
CA PRO A 150 3.04 11.27 -1.33
C PRO A 150 3.30 10.12 -0.34
N TRP A 151 4.39 9.36 -0.50
CA TRP A 151 4.74 8.29 0.43
C TRP A 151 5.20 8.80 1.80
N ALA A 152 5.68 10.05 1.91
CA ALA A 152 5.93 10.65 3.23
C ALA A 152 4.65 10.81 4.04
N THR A 153 3.52 11.11 3.38
CA THR A 153 2.20 11.18 4.02
C THR A 153 1.77 9.84 4.60
N MET A 154 2.09 8.71 3.94
CA MET A 154 1.82 7.38 4.49
C MET A 154 2.46 7.16 5.88
N PHE A 155 3.71 7.59 6.05
CA PHE A 155 4.41 7.47 7.34
C PHE A 155 3.87 8.44 8.39
N ARG A 156 3.48 9.66 8.00
CA ARG A 156 2.80 10.61 8.91
C ARG A 156 1.47 10.04 9.41
N ASN A 157 0.66 9.51 8.49
CA ASN A 157 -0.65 8.94 8.80
C ASN A 157 -0.59 7.87 9.91
N ILE A 158 0.37 6.94 9.83
CA ILE A 158 0.46 5.87 10.84
C ILE A 158 0.95 6.39 12.20
N VAL A 159 1.80 7.42 12.22
CA VAL A 159 2.23 8.09 13.46
C VAL A 159 1.04 8.80 14.10
N GLU A 160 0.32 9.62 13.35
CA GLU A 160 -0.86 10.34 13.84
C GLU A 160 -1.95 9.38 14.34
N TRP A 161 -2.17 8.27 13.63
CA TRP A 161 -3.08 7.22 14.08
C TRP A 161 -2.62 6.59 15.39
N ALA A 162 -1.33 6.30 15.55
CA ALA A 162 -0.81 5.72 16.79
C ALA A 162 -0.98 6.69 17.97
N GLU A 163 -0.66 7.97 17.77
CA GLU A 163 -0.83 9.02 18.77
C GLU A 163 -2.28 9.21 19.19
N SER A 164 -3.22 9.19 18.24
CA SER A 164 -4.65 9.33 18.54
C SER A 164 -5.21 8.15 19.36
N ARG A 165 -4.51 7.02 19.40
CA ARG A 165 -4.88 5.84 20.20
C ARG A 165 -4.25 5.83 21.59
N MET A 166 -3.16 6.59 21.80
CA MET A 166 -2.47 6.72 23.08
C MET A 166 -3.07 7.83 23.98
N ALA A 167 -3.82 8.77 23.40
CA ALA A 167 -4.40 9.91 24.11
C ALA A 167 -5.36 9.62 25.31
N PRO A 168 -6.00 8.44 25.48
CA PRO A 168 -6.88 8.23 26.64
C PRO A 168 -6.15 7.92 27.97
N GLU A 169 -4.88 7.51 27.96
CA GLU A 169 -4.23 6.93 29.16
C GLU A 169 -3.34 7.92 29.94
N PHE A 170 -2.95 9.04 29.34
CA PHE A 170 -2.13 10.07 29.99
C PHE A 170 -2.80 11.42 29.83
N GLY A 171 -3.57 11.84 30.83
CA GLY A 171 -4.42 13.04 30.85
C GLY A 171 -3.70 14.37 30.60
N GLY A 172 -3.26 14.59 29.37
CA GLY A 172 -2.69 15.83 28.89
C GLY A 172 -3.23 16.11 27.50
N SER A 173 -4.09 17.13 27.38
CA SER A 173 -4.44 17.74 26.10
C SER A 173 -3.18 18.31 25.47
N ARG A 174 -2.44 17.50 24.72
CA ARG A 174 -1.51 18.01 23.72
C ARG A 174 -2.33 18.32 22.49
N THR A 175 -2.79 19.56 22.39
CA THR A 175 -3.04 20.16 21.08
C THR A 175 -1.68 20.13 20.39
N VAL A 176 -1.44 19.11 19.56
CA VAL A 176 -0.30 19.12 18.65
C VAL A 176 -0.61 20.23 17.65
N THR A 177 -0.13 21.44 17.92
CA THR A 177 0.08 22.39 16.82
C THR A 177 1.17 21.76 15.99
N SER A 178 0.79 21.22 14.83
CA SER A 178 1.69 20.68 13.82
C SER A 178 2.71 21.74 13.47
N GLY A 179 3.87 21.74 14.13
CA GLY A 179 5.02 22.58 13.77
C GLY A 179 5.69 22.15 12.46
N VAL A 180 4.91 21.57 11.53
CA VAL A 180 5.32 21.07 10.22
C VAL A 180 4.21 21.37 9.20
N ASP A 181 3.61 22.56 9.27
CA ASP A 181 2.58 23.03 8.33
C ASP A 181 3.12 23.31 6.91
N ASP A 182 4.43 23.10 6.67
CA ASP A 182 5.11 23.56 5.44
C ASP A 182 5.40 22.41 4.43
N MET A 183 4.81 21.23 4.61
CA MET A 183 4.97 20.05 3.74
C MET A 183 3.65 19.50 3.18
N ASP A 184 2.57 20.27 3.27
CA ASP A 184 1.27 19.81 2.80
C ASP A 184 1.22 19.73 1.27
N LEU A 185 1.49 18.52 0.80
CA LEU A 185 0.98 18.00 -0.44
C LEU A 185 -0.55 18.12 -0.39
N ASP A 186 -1.06 19.10 -1.11
CA ASP A 186 -2.48 19.24 -1.37
C ASP A 186 -3.03 17.91 -1.92
N VAL A 187 -3.81 17.22 -1.09
CA VAL A 187 -4.38 15.90 -1.38
C VAL A 187 -5.24 15.93 -2.64
N GLU A 188 -5.82 17.07 -2.98
CA GLU A 188 -6.57 17.26 -4.24
C GLU A 188 -5.64 17.11 -5.46
N LYS A 189 -4.36 17.51 -5.37
CA LYS A 189 -3.38 17.34 -6.44
C LYS A 189 -2.98 15.87 -6.67
N LEU A 190 -3.23 14.98 -5.70
CA LEU A 190 -2.99 13.53 -5.83
C LEU A 190 -4.10 12.79 -6.57
N LYS A 191 -5.30 13.40 -6.68
CA LYS A 191 -6.48 12.82 -7.33
C LYS A 191 -6.72 13.35 -8.75
N ALA A 192 -5.99 14.40 -9.15
CA ALA A 192 -6.17 15.10 -10.42
C ALA A 192 -5.37 14.50 -11.60
N LEU A 193 -4.80 13.30 -11.43
CA LEU A 193 -4.02 12.55 -12.41
C LEU A 193 -4.47 11.08 -12.40
#